data_AF-A0A2N1F776-F1
#
_entry.id   AF-A0A2N1F776-F1
#
_cell.length_a   1.000
_cell.length_b   1.000
_cell.length_c   1.000
_cell.angle_alpha   90.00
_cell.angle_beta   90.00
_cell.angle_gamma   90.00
#
_symmetry.space_group_name_H-M   'P 1'
#
loop_
_entity.id
_entity.type
_entity.pdbx_description
1 polymer ?
#
loop_
_entity_poly.entity_id
_entity_poly.type
_entity_poly.pdbx_seq_one_letter_code
_entity_poly.pdbx_strand_id
1 'polypeptide(L)'
;MEEIVFKALIFKTKNIEIESFINEIIASNKDLDITKDALKDSILKLVLYKFIKVKPTLPKGNYIYKESNFFKAREIGSVHLWLEKQRNRDN
;
A
#
# COMPACT_ATOMS: atom_id res chain seq x y z
N MET A 1 9.85 -0.22 2.52
CA MET A 1 8.68 -0.93 3.10
C MET A 1 7.44 -0.81 2.21
N GLU A 2 7.31 0.31 1.50
CA GLU A 2 6.31 0.63 0.48
C GLU A 2 6.14 -0.48 -0.55
N GLU A 3 7.23 -1.07 -1.05
CA GLU A 3 7.19 -2.18 -2.01
C GLU A 3 6.56 -3.45 -1.42
N ILE A 4 6.79 -3.76 -0.15
CA ILE A 4 6.19 -4.92 0.52
C ILE A 4 4.67 -4.72 0.62
N VAL A 5 4.26 -3.54 1.11
CA VAL A 5 2.85 -3.17 1.21
C VAL A 5 2.18 -3.17 -0.16
N PHE A 6 2.84 -2.59 -1.17
CA PHE A 6 2.33 -2.53 -2.54
C PHE A 6 2.15 -3.91 -3.15
N LYS A 7 3.17 -4.79 -3.05
CA LYS A 7 3.08 -6.17 -3.53
C LYS A 7 1.97 -6.95 -2.83
N ALA A 8 1.85 -6.81 -1.50
CA ALA A 8 0.75 -7.43 -0.75
C ALA A 8 -0.61 -6.93 -1.24
N LEU A 9 -0.75 -5.62 -1.53
CA LEU A 9 -1.96 -5.05 -2.12
C LEU A 9 -2.27 -5.58 -3.52
N ILE A 10 -1.28 -5.92 -4.37
CA ILE A 10 -1.52 -6.43 -5.73
C ILE A 10 -2.40 -7.68 -5.69
N PHE A 11 -2.11 -8.61 -4.77
CA PHE A 11 -2.81 -9.88 -4.65
C PHE A 11 -4.17 -9.77 -3.96
N LYS A 12 -4.48 -8.63 -3.33
CA LYS A 12 -5.79 -8.41 -2.69
C LYS A 12 -6.86 -8.00 -3.69
N THR A 13 -7.89 -8.81 -3.83
CA THR A 13 -9.00 -8.58 -4.76
C THR A 13 -10.30 -8.11 -4.08
N LYS A 14 -10.37 -8.19 -2.75
CA LYS A 14 -11.57 -7.87 -1.93
C LYS A 14 -11.26 -6.79 -0.90
N ASN A 15 -12.28 -6.40 -0.13
CA ASN A 15 -12.21 -5.43 0.97
C ASN A 15 -10.97 -5.65 1.84
N ILE A 16 -10.15 -4.60 1.98
CA ILE A 16 -8.87 -4.64 2.68
C ILE A 16 -9.01 -3.77 3.93
N GLU A 17 -9.28 -4.41 5.07
CA GLU A 17 -9.28 -3.72 6.36
C GLU A 17 -7.84 -3.54 6.85
N ILE A 18 -7.48 -2.33 7.30
CA ILE A 18 -6.10 -1.93 7.56
C ILE A 18 -5.43 -2.81 8.62
N GLU A 19 -6.09 -3.04 9.76
CA GLU A 19 -5.47 -3.74 10.87
C GLU A 19 -5.25 -5.23 10.55
N SER A 20 -6.25 -5.88 9.94
CA SER A 20 -6.14 -7.23 9.41
C SER A 20 -5.05 -7.34 8.35
N PHE A 21 -4.94 -6.35 7.48
CA PHE A 21 -3.93 -6.32 6.41
C PHE A 21 -2.51 -6.18 6.97
N ILE A 22 -2.30 -5.32 7.97
CA ILE A 22 -1.00 -5.18 8.64
C ILE A 22 -0.60 -6.50 9.32
N ASN A 23 -1.52 -7.10 10.08
CA ASN A 23 -1.26 -8.37 10.75
C ASN A 23 -0.91 -9.49 9.77
N GLU A 24 -1.56 -9.53 8.61
CA GLU A 24 -1.26 -10.49 7.55
C GLU A 24 0.13 -10.28 6.95
N ILE A 25 0.55 -9.04 6.71
CA ILE A 25 1.90 -8.75 6.21
C ILE A 25 2.94 -9.21 7.22
N ILE A 26 2.78 -8.89 8.51
CA ILE A 26 3.68 -9.33 9.58
C ILE A 26 3.74 -10.85 9.63
N ALA A 27 2.57 -11.53 9.59
CA ALA A 27 2.49 -12.98 9.64
C ALA A 27 3.11 -13.67 8.41
N SER A 28 3.08 -13.02 7.25
CA SER A 28 3.66 -13.55 6.00
C SER A 28 5.16 -13.25 5.85
N ASN A 29 5.71 -12.41 6.72
CA ASN A 29 7.11 -11.95 6.68
C ASN A 29 7.76 -12.08 8.06
N LYS A 30 7.46 -13.17 8.79
CA LYS A 30 7.94 -13.39 10.16
C LYS A 30 9.46 -13.38 10.31
N ASP A 31 10.18 -13.70 9.25
CA ASP A 31 11.65 -13.72 9.21
C ASP A 31 12.25 -12.32 8.96
N LEU A 32 11.40 -11.32 8.69
CA LEU A 32 11.77 -9.91 8.56
C LEU A 32 11.35 -9.17 9.82
N ASP A 33 12.24 -8.31 10.34
CA ASP A 33 11.96 -7.44 11.50
C ASP A 33 11.02 -6.28 11.11
N ILE A 34 9.79 -6.63 10.77
CA ILE A 34 8.76 -5.70 10.30
C ILE A 34 7.88 -5.28 11.48
N THR A 35 7.95 -4.00 11.81
CA THR A 35 7.09 -3.40 12.84
C THR A 35 5.77 -2.90 12.26
N LYS A 36 4.75 -2.87 13.11
CA LYS A 36 3.43 -2.33 12.77
C LYS A 36 3.50 -0.86 12.35
N ASP A 37 4.32 -0.06 13.01
CA ASP A 37 4.46 1.37 12.71
C ASP A 37 5.12 1.60 11.35
N ALA A 38 6.15 0.81 10.99
CA ALA A 38 6.77 0.90 9.66
C ALA A 38 5.77 0.58 8.53
N LEU A 39 4.82 -0.33 8.76
CA LEU A 39 3.75 -0.62 7.81
C LEU A 39 2.72 0.50 7.73
N LYS A 40 2.33 1.09 8.87
CA LYS A 40 1.43 2.25 8.91
C LYS A 40 2.02 3.44 8.17
N ASP A 41 3.29 3.74 8.37
CA ASP A 41 4.00 4.81 7.64
C ASP A 41 4.02 4.55 6.13
N SER A 42 4.24 3.29 5.74
CA SER A 42 4.21 2.89 4.33
C SER A 42 2.81 3.04 3.72
N ILE A 43 1.76 2.65 4.44
CA ILE A 43 0.37 2.86 4.03
C ILE A 43 0.09 4.35 3.87
N LEU A 44 0.52 5.19 4.82
CA LEU A 44 0.36 6.64 4.75
C LEU A 44 1.06 7.22 3.51
N LYS A 45 2.28 6.80 3.21
CA LYS A 45 2.99 7.21 1.98
C LYS A 45 2.22 6.83 0.72
N LEU A 46 1.68 5.60 0.64
CA LEU A 46 0.84 5.19 -0.49
C LEU A 46 -0.44 6.02 -0.61
N VAL A 47 -0.98 6.54 0.50
CA VAL A 47 -2.08 7.53 0.47
C VAL A 47 -1.59 8.86 -0.11
N LEU A 48 -0.46 9.38 0.35
CA LEU A 48 0.11 10.63 -0.15
C LEU A 48 0.44 10.57 -1.66
N TYR A 49 0.93 9.43 -2.13
CA TYR A 49 1.20 9.19 -3.55
C TYR A 49 -0.06 8.95 -4.40
N LYS A 50 -1.25 8.95 -3.76
CA LYS A 50 -2.55 8.65 -4.38
C LYS A 50 -2.61 7.27 -5.04
N PHE A 51 -1.92 6.30 -4.44
CA PHE A 51 -2.01 4.89 -4.81
C PHE A 51 -3.24 4.28 -4.15
N ILE A 52 -3.51 4.68 -2.91
CA ILE A 52 -4.65 4.19 -2.16
C ILE A 52 -5.37 5.33 -1.44
N LYS A 53 -6.64 5.13 -1.16
CA LYS A 53 -7.40 5.94 -0.22
C LYS A 53 -7.92 5.07 0.90
N VAL A 54 -7.98 5.65 2.09
CA VAL A 54 -8.57 5.00 3.27
C VAL A 54 -9.95 5.60 3.49
N LYS A 55 -10.96 4.74 3.65
CA LYS A 55 -12.28 5.19 4.10
C LYS A 55 -12.67 4.50 5.41
N PRO A 56 -13.13 5.27 6.40
CA PRO A 56 -13.78 4.68 7.56
C PRO A 56 -15.12 4.09 7.13
N THR A 57 -15.38 2.85 7.54
CA THR A 57 -16.67 2.21 7.31
C THR A 57 -17.18 1.79 8.68
N LEU A 58 -18.04 2.61 9.28
CA LEU A 58 -18.63 2.30 10.58
C LEU A 58 -19.64 1.15 10.42
N PRO A 59 -19.68 0.18 11.35
CA PRO A 59 -18.89 0.03 12.57
C PRO A 59 -17.58 -0.79 12.40
N LYS A 60 -17.18 -1.12 11.17
CA LYS A 60 -16.26 -2.23 10.85
C LYS A 60 -14.79 -1.86 10.65
N GLY A 61 -14.39 -0.59 10.84
CA GLY A 61 -12.98 -0.15 10.77
C GLY A 61 -12.61 0.64 9.52
N ASN A 62 -11.30 0.75 9.26
CA ASN A 62 -10.74 1.53 8.15
C ASN A 62 -10.36 0.62 6.98
N TYR A 63 -10.81 0.98 5.78
CA TYR A 63 -10.64 0.14 4.58
C TYR A 63 -9.83 0.84 3.50
N ILE A 64 -8.93 0.09 2.87
CA ILE A 64 -8.09 0.53 1.76
C ILE A 64 -8.84 0.32 0.44
N TYR A 65 -8.87 1.37 -0.38
CA TYR A 65 -9.36 1.35 -1.74
C TYR A 65 -8.23 1.76 -2.68
N LYS A 66 -8.00 0.99 -3.74
CA LYS A 66 -6.98 1.26 -4.75
C LYS A 66 -7.40 2.43 -5.65
N GLU A 67 -6.44 3.26 -6.01
CA GLU A 67 -6.63 4.42 -6.89
C GLU A 67 -5.87 4.26 -8.21
N SER A 68 -6.03 5.22 -9.13
CA SER A 68 -5.47 5.16 -10.48
C SER A 68 -3.96 4.96 -10.51
N ASN A 69 -3.20 5.61 -9.61
CA ASN A 69 -1.74 5.50 -9.62
C ASN A 69 -1.28 4.11 -9.20
N PHE A 70 -2.05 3.41 -8.37
CA PHE A 70 -1.75 2.02 -8.03
C PHE A 70 -1.79 1.12 -9.25
N PHE A 71 -2.80 1.27 -10.12
CA PHE A 71 -2.90 0.47 -11.34
C PHE A 71 -1.78 0.79 -12.33
N LYS A 72 -1.43 2.08 -12.48
CA LYS A 72 -0.29 2.51 -13.31
C LYS A 72 1.05 1.96 -12.79
N ALA A 73 1.28 2.02 -11.48
CA ALA A 73 2.48 1.48 -10.88
C ALA A 73 2.53 -0.06 -10.93
N ARG A 74 1.35 -0.72 -10.94
CA ARG A 74 1.26 -2.17 -11.07
C ARG A 74 1.73 -2.65 -12.43
N GLU A 75 1.43 -1.92 -13.50
CA GLU A 75 1.95 -2.21 -14.85
C GLU A 75 3.48 -2.12 -14.91
N ILE A 76 4.07 -1.23 -14.10
CA ILE A 76 5.53 -1.07 -13.97
C ILE A 76 6.13 -2.10 -13.02
N GLY A 77 5.33 -2.62 -12.07
CA GLY A 77 5.74 -3.59 -11.07
C GLY A 77 6.48 -3.01 -9.86
N SER A 78 6.58 -1.68 -9.73
CA SER A 78 7.27 -1.01 -8.63
C SER A 78 6.71 0.38 -8.33
N VAL A 79 6.58 0.69 -7.04
CA VAL A 79 6.28 2.03 -6.53
C VAL A 79 7.43 2.97 -6.81
N HIS A 80 8.67 2.54 -6.53
CA HIS A 80 9.86 3.36 -6.71
C HIS A 80 10.04 3.79 -8.17
N LEU A 81 9.99 2.84 -9.11
CA LEU A 81 10.11 3.15 -10.54
C LEU A 81 9.00 4.07 -11.04
N TRP A 82 7.79 3.95 -10.49
CA TRP A 82 6.70 4.87 -10.83
C TRP A 82 6.98 6.29 -10.33
N LEU A 83 7.46 6.44 -9.09
CA LEU A 83 7.83 7.73 -8.50
C LEU A 83 8.97 8.41 -9.28
N GLU A 84 10.00 7.66 -9.66
CA GLU A 84 11.08 8.17 -10.52
C GLU A 84 10.55 8.67 -11.87
N LYS A 85 9.65 7.91 -12.51
CA LYS A 85 9.03 8.34 -13.76
C LYS A 85 8.16 9.59 -13.61
N GLN A 86 7.50 9.80 -12.47
CA GLN A 86 6.77 11.06 -12.24
C GLN A 86 7.74 12.23 -12.07
N ARG A 87 8.78 12.05 -11.25
CA ARG A 87 9.80 13.09 -11.02
C ARG A 87 10.47 13.55 -12.31
N ASN A 88 10.70 12.64 -13.25
CA ASN A 88 11.30 12.95 -14.54
C ASN A 88 10.33 13.52 -15.58
N ARG A 89 9.01 13.52 -15.33
CA ARG A 89 8.00 14.14 -16.20
C ARG A 89 7.73 15.60 -15.84
N ASP A 90 8.03 15.97 -14.60
CA ASP A 90 7.84 17.33 -14.07
C ASP A 90 9.11 18.21 -14.22
N ASN A 91 10.19 17.66 -14.79
CA ASN A 91 11.41 18.37 -15.21
C ASN A 91 11.46 18.51 -16.74
#